data_AF-A0A932LB42-F1
#
_entry.id   AF-A0A932LB42-F1
#
_cell.length_a   1.000
_cell.length_b   1.000
_cell.length_c   1.000
_cell.angle_alpha   90.00
_cell.angle_beta   90.00
_cell.angle_gamma   90.00
#
_symmetry.space_group_name_H-M   'P 1'
#
loop_
_entity.id
_entity.type
_entity.pdbx_description
1 polymer ?
#
loop_
_entity_poly.entity_id
_entity_poly.type
_entity_poly.pdbx_seq_one_letter_code
_entity_poly.pdbx_strand_id
1 'polypeptide(L)'
;MGKLVCQCGYVFDLTPSPERRMWIAIKDADFEALLAAESESDRLSEHYEDNVARVTELDLFSCAMKTLIYNCPECNRIIWYRGTDGEFEVFVPEPRRS
;
A
#
# COMPACT_ATOMS: atom_id res chain seq x y z
N MET A 1 12.48 -5.73 6.47
CA MET A 1 11.53 -4.69 6.00
C MET A 1 12.14 -3.32 6.30
N GLY A 2 12.00 -2.37 5.37
CA GLY A 2 12.72 -1.10 5.39
C GLY A 2 12.16 -0.09 6.39
N LYS A 3 12.98 0.88 6.79
CA LYS A 3 12.53 2.09 7.47
C LYS A 3 12.24 3.14 6.42
N LEU A 4 11.11 3.85 6.52
CA LEU A 4 10.84 5.02 5.69
C LEU A 4 11.12 6.27 6.52
N VAL A 5 11.90 7.21 5.98
CA VAL A 5 12.29 8.43 6.71
C VAL A 5 11.68 9.64 6.01
N CYS A 6 10.91 10.42 6.77
CA CYS A 6 10.42 11.71 6.32
C CYS A 6 11.58 12.72 6.26
N GLN A 7 11.47 13.72 5.38
CA GLN A 7 12.44 14.84 5.31
C GLN A 7 12.60 15.63 6.62
N CYS A 8 11.62 15.58 7.55
CA CYS A 8 11.78 16.19 8.88
C CYS A 8 12.59 15.32 9.87
N GLY A 9 13.00 14.12 9.48
CA GLY A 9 13.71 13.16 10.33
C GLY A 9 12.82 12.14 11.03
N TYR A 10 11.48 12.25 10.94
CA TYR A 10 10.58 11.23 11.48
C TYR A 10 10.74 9.89 10.74
N VAL A 11 10.84 8.80 11.49
CA VAL A 11 11.04 7.44 10.96
C VAL A 11 9.75 6.64 11.13
N PHE A 12 9.20 6.14 10.02
CA PHE A 12 8.11 5.19 10.02
C PHE A 12 8.67 3.77 10.20
N ASP A 13 8.11 3.05 11.16
CA ASP A 13 8.30 1.61 11.30
C ASP A 13 7.29 0.90 10.39
N LEU A 14 7.81 0.15 9.40
CA LEU A 14 6.99 -0.56 8.43
C LEU A 14 6.68 -2.01 8.85
N THR A 15 6.97 -2.37 10.10
CA THR A 15 6.86 -3.73 10.64
C THR A 15 5.83 -3.83 11.79
N PRO A 16 4.99 -4.87 11.87
CA PRO A 16 4.35 -5.69 10.84
C PRO A 16 2.87 -5.31 10.60
N SER A 17 2.39 -4.19 11.16
CA SER A 17 1.09 -3.64 10.83
C SER A 17 1.24 -2.13 10.78
N PRO A 18 1.22 -1.53 9.58
CA PRO A 18 1.38 -0.10 9.44
C PRO A 18 0.31 0.60 10.29
N GLU A 19 0.72 1.61 11.05
CA GLU A 19 -0.15 2.33 11.98
C GLU A 19 -1.45 2.84 11.31
N ARG A 20 -2.44 3.27 12.11
CA ARG A 20 -3.72 3.89 11.71
C ARG A 20 -3.62 5.10 10.73
N ARG A 21 -2.42 5.44 10.26
CA ARG A 21 -2.08 6.58 9.40
C ARG A 21 -1.53 6.17 8.03
N MET A 22 -1.68 4.89 7.68
CA MET A 22 -1.39 4.39 6.34
C MET A 22 -2.70 4.25 5.55
N TRP A 23 -2.69 4.71 4.31
CA TRP A 23 -3.72 4.40 3.32
C TRP A 23 -3.14 3.52 2.24
N ILE A 24 -3.95 2.57 1.76
CA ILE A 24 -3.65 1.83 0.55
C ILE A 24 -4.14 2.70 -0.62
N ALA A 25 -3.28 2.89 -1.62
CA ALA A 25 -3.59 3.59 -2.84
C ALA A 25 -3.44 2.65 -4.04
N ILE A 26 -4.42 2.70 -4.94
CA ILE A 26 -4.49 1.87 -6.14
C ILE A 26 -4.66 2.84 -7.31
N LYS A 27 -4.00 2.56 -8.44
CA LYS A 27 -4.23 3.35 -9.65
C LYS A 27 -5.61 3.05 -10.18
N ASP A 28 -6.32 4.08 -10.62
CA ASP A 28 -7.69 3.95 -11.13
C ASP A 28 -7.80 2.91 -12.26
N ALA A 29 -6.85 2.92 -13.20
CA ALA A 29 -6.77 1.95 -14.31
C ALA A 29 -6.60 0.49 -13.87
N ASP A 30 -6.07 0.27 -12.66
CA ASP A 30 -5.80 -1.05 -12.09
C ASP A 30 -6.94 -1.54 -11.17
N PHE A 31 -7.90 -0.67 -10.84
CA PHE A 31 -8.89 -0.93 -9.79
C PHE A 31 -9.80 -2.12 -10.12
N GLU A 32 -10.33 -2.19 -11.34
CA GLU A 32 -11.20 -3.30 -11.78
C GLU A 32 -10.44 -4.64 -11.81
N ALA A 33 -9.17 -4.62 -12.23
CA ALA A 33 -8.34 -5.82 -12.26
C ALA A 33 -8.05 -6.34 -10.85
N LEU A 34 -7.81 -5.43 -9.89
CA LEU A 34 -7.65 -5.79 -8.48
C LEU A 34 -8.93 -6.40 -7.92
N LEU A 35 -10.10 -5.80 -8.15
CA LEU A 35 -11.37 -6.32 -7.67
C LEU A 35 -11.66 -7.73 -8.22
N ALA A 36 -11.38 -7.97 -9.50
CA ALA A 36 -11.53 -9.30 -10.10
C ALA A 36 -10.57 -10.32 -9.46
N ALA A 37 -9.33 -9.93 -9.17
CA ALA A 37 -8.36 -10.81 -8.53
C ALA A 37 -8.75 -11.14 -7.07
N GLU A 38 -9.20 -10.16 -6.30
CA GLU A 38 -9.66 -10.35 -4.92
C GLU A 38 -10.91 -11.24 -4.89
N SER A 39 -11.90 -10.98 -5.74
CA SER A 39 -13.12 -11.80 -5.83
C SER A 39 -12.82 -13.25 -6.21
N GLU A 40 -11.87 -13.48 -7.11
CA GLU A 40 -11.47 -14.83 -7.49
C GLU A 40 -10.67 -15.52 -6.36
N SER A 41 -9.79 -14.78 -5.67
CA SER A 41 -9.05 -15.30 -4.51
C SER A 41 -10.02 -15.75 -3.42
N ASP A 42 -11.03 -14.92 -3.10
CA ASP A 42 -12.07 -15.24 -2.13
C ASP A 42 -12.84 -16.51 -2.54
N ARG A 43 -13.25 -16.62 -3.81
CA ARG A 43 -13.94 -17.80 -4.34
C ARG A 43 -13.10 -19.08 -4.24
N LEU A 44 -11.81 -18.99 -4.53
CA LEU A 44 -10.90 -20.14 -4.48
C LEU A 44 -10.46 -20.49 -3.07
N SER A 45 -10.55 -19.55 -2.13
CA SER A 45 -10.16 -19.76 -0.73
C SER A 45 -11.04 -20.79 0.00
N GLU A 46 -12.29 -20.99 -0.46
CA GLU A 46 -13.18 -22.05 0.04
C GLU A 46 -12.58 -23.46 -0.16
N HIS A 47 -11.76 -23.63 -1.20
CA HIS A 47 -11.03 -24.85 -1.54
C HIS A 47 -9.53 -24.57 -1.63
N TYR A 48 -8.99 -23.88 -0.62
CA TYR A 48 -7.62 -23.39 -0.62
C TYR A 48 -6.59 -24.48 -0.93
N GLU A 49 -6.69 -25.67 -0.33
CA GLU A 49 -5.71 -26.75 -0.51
C GLU A 49 -5.53 -27.17 -1.98
N ASP A 50 -6.63 -27.20 -2.75
CA ASP A 50 -6.62 -27.54 -4.18
C ASP A 50 -6.16 -26.36 -5.05
N ASN A 51 -6.21 -25.14 -4.52
CA ASN A 51 -5.99 -23.89 -5.27
C ASN A 51 -4.83 -23.04 -4.73
N VAL A 52 -3.99 -23.57 -3.84
CA VAL A 52 -2.88 -22.86 -3.17
C VAL A 52 -2.06 -22.03 -4.16
N ALA A 53 -1.66 -22.62 -5.29
CA ALA A 53 -0.82 -21.96 -6.28
C ALA A 53 -1.52 -20.75 -6.89
N ARG A 54 -2.82 -20.88 -7.19
CA ARG A 54 -3.61 -19.81 -7.81
C ARG A 54 -3.96 -18.70 -6.83
N VAL A 55 -4.34 -19.05 -5.59
CA VAL A 55 -4.58 -18.06 -4.53
C VAL A 55 -3.30 -17.27 -4.25
N THR A 56 -2.16 -17.96 -4.14
CA THR A 56 -0.85 -17.29 -3.94
C THR A 56 -0.51 -16.34 -5.08
N GLU A 57 -0.78 -16.73 -6.33
CA GLU A 57 -0.55 -15.88 -7.50
C GLU A 57 -1.43 -14.61 -7.46
N LEU A 58 -2.71 -14.76 -7.13
CA LEU A 58 -3.66 -13.65 -7.01
C LEU A 58 -3.30 -12.71 -5.86
N ASP A 59 -2.81 -13.25 -4.74
CA ASP A 59 -2.34 -12.45 -3.61
C ASP A 59 -1.10 -11.64 -3.98
N LEU A 60 -0.13 -12.25 -4.66
CA LEU A 60 1.07 -11.56 -5.15
C LEU A 60 0.71 -10.48 -6.17
N PHE A 61 -0.21 -10.77 -7.10
CA PHE A 61 -0.73 -9.81 -8.07
C PHE A 61 -1.40 -8.62 -7.37
N SER A 62 -2.29 -8.90 -6.41
CA SER A 62 -3.00 -7.87 -5.63
C SER A 62 -2.02 -7.02 -4.81
N CYS A 63 -0.97 -7.63 -4.24
CA CYS A 63 0.09 -6.90 -3.54
C CYS A 63 0.88 -5.97 -4.48
N ALA A 64 1.16 -6.40 -5.71
CA ALA A 64 1.90 -5.59 -6.68
C ALA A 64 1.13 -4.36 -7.15
N MET A 65 -0.21 -4.40 -7.14
CA MET A 65 -1.06 -3.26 -7.51
C MET A 65 -1.23 -2.22 -6.40
N LYS A 66 -1.01 -2.64 -5.13
CA LYS A 66 -1.22 -1.78 -3.96
C LYS A 66 0.03 -0.95 -3.67
N THR A 67 -0.16 0.36 -3.59
CA THR A 67 0.84 1.31 -3.11
C THR A 67 0.43 1.86 -1.75
N LEU A 68 1.35 2.49 -1.02
CA LEU A 68 1.11 2.93 0.35
C LEU A 68 1.29 4.44 0.47
N ILE A 69 0.35 5.11 1.14
CA ILE A 69 0.44 6.53 1.46
C ILE A 69 0.54 6.68 2.97
N TYR A 70 1.49 7.47 3.43
CA TYR A 70 1.73 7.78 4.84
C TYR A 70 1.56 9.28 5.09
N ASN A 71 1.04 9.64 6.27
CA ASN A 71 1.09 11.02 6.77
C ASN A 71 2.08 11.13 7.94
N CYS A 72 3.06 12.02 7.80
CA CYS A 72 4.04 12.30 8.85
C CYS A 72 3.40 13.05 10.04
N PRO A 73 3.45 12.50 11.26
CA PRO A 73 2.86 13.15 12.43
C PRO A 73 3.52 14.49 12.81
N GLU A 74 4.81 14.64 12.49
CA GLU A 74 5.60 15.81 12.90
C GLU A 74 5.44 17.02 11.98
N CYS A 75 5.38 16.78 10.67
CA CYS A 75 5.36 17.86 9.67
C CYS A 75 4.18 17.79 8.71
N ASN A 76 3.28 16.82 8.90
CA ASN A 76 2.06 16.60 8.12
C ASN A 76 2.30 16.40 6.60
N ARG A 77 3.54 16.10 6.19
CA ARG A 77 3.85 15.73 4.81
C ARG A 77 3.21 14.38 4.47
N ILE A 78 2.74 14.27 3.24
CA ILE A 78 2.24 13.03 2.68
C ILE A 78 3.40 12.35 1.95
N ILE A 79 3.64 11.09 2.24
CA ILE A 79 4.67 10.29 1.60
C ILE A 79 4.00 9.14 0.87
N TRP A 80 4.15 9.08 -0.45
CA TRP A 80 3.59 8.04 -1.28
C TRP A 80 4.68 7.07 -1.69
N TYR A 81 4.62 5.87 -1.14
CA TYR A 81 5.49 4.74 -1.43
C TYR A 81 4.89 3.89 -2.55
N ARG A 82 5.56 3.85 -3.71
CA ARG A 82 5.01 3.26 -4.95
C ARG A 82 5.26 1.77 -5.14
N GLY A 83 5.93 1.10 -4.21
CA GLY A 83 6.11 -0.36 -4.26
C GLY A 83 7.55 -0.80 -3.98
N THR A 84 7.92 -1.96 -4.52
CA THR A 84 9.15 -2.71 -4.16
C THR A 84 10.47 -2.02 -4.47
N ASP A 85 10.47 -1.06 -5.39
CA ASP A 85 11.69 -0.41 -5.88
C ASP A 85 12.20 0.70 -4.94
N GLY A 86 11.50 0.92 -3.82
CA GLY A 86 11.89 1.93 -2.83
C GLY A 86 11.62 3.36 -3.28
N GLU A 87 10.92 3.57 -4.40
CA GLU A 87 10.54 4.89 -4.88
C GLU A 87 9.46 5.49 -3.97
N PHE A 88 9.72 6.71 -3.49
CA PHE A 88 8.77 7.49 -2.72
C PHE A 88 8.68 8.93 -3.24
N GLU A 89 7.46 9.45 -3.28
CA GLU A 89 7.18 10.86 -3.53
C GLU A 89 6.72 11.54 -2.24
N VAL A 90 7.16 12.77 -2.02
CA VAL A 90 6.83 13.55 -0.81
C VAL A 90 6.05 14.79 -1.22
N PHE A 91 4.84 14.93 -0.67
CA PHE A 91 3.96 16.07 -0.90
C PHE A 91 3.85 16.92 0.36
N VAL A 92 3.82 18.24 0.16
CA VAL A 92 3.60 19.23 1.22
C VAL A 92 2.14 19.70 1.14
N PRO A 93 1.38 19.68 2.24
CA PRO A 93 0.03 20.22 2.25
C PRO A 93 0.02 21.70 1.87
N GLU A 94 -1.00 22.13 1.14
CA GLU A 94 -1.19 23.56 0.88
C GLU A 94 -1.34 24.33 2.21
N PRO A 95 -0.74 25.53 2.33
CA PRO A 95 -0.98 26.38 3.48
C PRO A 95 -2.47 26.69 3.58
N ARG A 96 -3.04 26.56 4.78
CA ARG A 96 -4.45 26.90 5.02
C ARG A 96 -4.67 28.36 4.62
N ARG A 97 -5.58 28.61 3.68
CA ARG A 97 -6.04 29.97 3.36
C ARG A 97 -6.76 30.51 4.61
N SER A 98 -6.14 31.48 5.27
CA SER A 98 -6.68 32.23 6.41
C SER A 98 -7.73 33.24 5.97
#